data_AF-A0AAE1ICG8-F1
#
_entry.id   AF-A0AAE1ICG8-F1
#
_cell.length_a   1.000
_cell.length_b   1.000
_cell.length_c   1.000
_cell.angle_alpha   90.00
_cell.angle_beta   90.00
_cell.angle_gamma   90.00
#
_symmetry.space_group_name_H-M   'P 1'
#
loop_
_entity.id
_entity.type
_entity.pdbx_description
1 polymer ?
#
loop_
_entity_poly.entity_id
_entity_poly.type
_entity_poly.pdbx_seq_one_letter_code
_entity_poly.pdbx_strand_id
1 'polypeptide(L)'
;MVSSSLSTNNESKESLAGVIELPEDDPDILIRFLQFLYTGNYEDGEYPTQDMPATEAIMDADEIRRELQYAPGVLTGGLSGESQDSSLRSQIQSIANDIDEKSDGDYEISSPSTEPDEEYLSGLEDEEADEEDNSEGHEYVESRPVNLFIALRVYVMADKFGVPSLKLLARRRFYNTARKVFHTYSEFPAVVDELYETTAPTDYTIREIPCRLIAASYASNASNTIDFEALMCD
;
A
#
# COMPACT_ATOMS: atom_id res chain seq x y z
N MET A 1 46.04 14.83 -40.58
CA MET A 1 46.05 14.82 -39.10
C MET A 1 44.96 15.78 -38.68
N VAL A 2 43.83 15.40 -38.09
CA VAL A 2 43.53 14.25 -37.22
C VAL A 2 42.05 13.94 -37.42
N SER A 3 41.71 12.68 -37.67
CA SER A 3 40.32 12.22 -37.65
C SER A 3 39.90 12.09 -36.19
N SER A 4 38.94 12.89 -35.74
CA SER A 4 38.31 12.73 -34.43
C SER A 4 36.98 12.02 -34.60
N SER A 5 37.00 10.71 -34.37
CA SER A 5 35.83 9.85 -34.32
C SER A 5 35.01 10.20 -33.07
N LEU A 6 33.79 10.70 -33.24
CA LEU A 6 32.82 10.75 -32.15
C LEU A 6 32.36 9.31 -31.86
N SER A 7 32.85 8.73 -30.77
CA SER A 7 32.38 7.44 -30.26
C SER A 7 31.02 7.66 -29.61
N THR A 8 29.94 7.34 -30.31
CA THR A 8 28.60 7.21 -29.75
C THR A 8 28.47 5.87 -29.03
N ASN A 9 29.12 5.72 -27.86
CA ASN A 9 29.03 4.49 -27.04
C ASN A 9 27.90 4.58 -26.00
N ASN A 10 26.73 5.02 -26.44
CA ASN A 10 25.50 5.02 -25.64
C ASN A 10 24.49 3.98 -26.18
N GLU A 11 24.96 2.93 -26.85
CA GLU A 11 24.12 1.78 -27.16
C GLU A 11 23.76 1.07 -25.85
N SER A 12 22.56 1.38 -25.36
CA SER A 12 21.71 0.55 -24.50
C SER A 12 22.42 -0.29 -23.43
N LYS A 13 23.19 0.36 -22.55
CA LYS A 13 23.83 -0.30 -21.40
C LYS A 13 22.81 -1.02 -20.51
N GLU A 14 21.63 -0.42 -20.31
CA GLU A 14 20.51 -1.00 -19.55
C GLU A 14 19.98 -2.29 -20.21
N SER A 15 19.78 -2.27 -21.53
CA SER A 15 19.27 -3.43 -22.27
C SER A 15 20.23 -4.61 -22.26
N LEU A 16 21.54 -4.35 -22.16
CA LEU A 16 22.56 -5.40 -22.10
C LEU A 16 22.80 -5.88 -20.67
N ALA A 17 22.74 -4.98 -19.68
CA ALA A 17 22.88 -5.33 -18.28
C ALA A 17 21.65 -6.07 -17.73
N GLY A 18 20.47 -5.84 -18.31
CA GLY A 18 19.21 -6.34 -17.76
C GLY A 18 18.84 -5.69 -16.43
N VAL A 19 19.51 -4.59 -16.08
CA VAL A 19 19.36 -3.84 -14.83
C VAL A 19 19.03 -2.39 -15.18
N ILE A 20 17.95 -1.88 -14.60
CA ILE A 20 17.58 -0.46 -14.68
C ILE A 20 18.03 0.18 -13.36
N GLU A 21 19.02 1.07 -13.43
CA GLU A 21 19.47 1.82 -12.26
C GLU A 21 18.58 3.05 -12.05
N LEU A 22 17.84 3.09 -10.94
CA LEU A 22 17.00 4.23 -10.52
C LEU A 22 17.58 4.86 -9.25
N PRO A 23 18.67 5.63 -9.34
CA PRO A 23 19.40 6.12 -8.16
C PRO A 23 18.62 7.14 -7.31
N GLU A 24 17.56 7.74 -7.86
CA GLU A 24 16.75 8.74 -7.17
C GLU A 24 15.56 8.15 -6.41
N ASP A 25 15.21 6.88 -6.65
CA ASP A 25 14.02 6.25 -6.10
C ASP A 25 14.40 5.16 -5.08
N ASP A 26 13.76 5.21 -3.91
CA ASP A 26 13.96 4.23 -2.84
C ASP A 26 13.47 2.84 -3.29
N PRO A 27 14.33 1.80 -3.30
CA PRO A 27 13.97 0.47 -3.81
C PRO A 27 12.80 -0.15 -3.04
N ASP A 28 12.67 0.11 -1.74
CA ASP A 28 11.57 -0.42 -0.93
C ASP A 28 10.23 0.20 -1.34
N ILE A 29 10.24 1.49 -1.67
CA ILE A 29 9.06 2.22 -2.13
C ILE A 29 8.70 1.78 -3.55
N LEU A 30 9.70 1.54 -4.40
CA LEU A 30 9.49 1.02 -5.75
C LEU A 30 8.89 -0.39 -5.74
N ILE A 31 9.35 -1.27 -4.84
CA ILE A 31 8.76 -2.60 -4.66
C ILE A 31 7.27 -2.49 -4.31
N ARG A 32 6.89 -1.58 -3.42
CA ARG A 32 5.48 -1.34 -3.04
C ARG A 32 4.66 -0.77 -4.19
N PHE A 33 5.24 0.15 -4.95
CA PHE A 33 4.63 0.67 -6.17
C PHE A 33 4.36 -0.45 -7.18
N LEU A 34 5.35 -1.30 -7.45
CA LEU A 34 5.21 -2.47 -8.34
C LEU A 34 4.20 -3.48 -7.79
N GLN A 35 4.21 -3.77 -6.50
CA GLN A 35 3.25 -4.65 -5.84
C GLN A 35 1.81 -4.17 -6.10
N PHE A 36 1.57 -2.85 -5.99
CA PHE A 36 0.28 -2.28 -6.31
C PHE A 36 -0.09 -2.45 -7.79
N LEU A 37 0.84 -2.26 -8.71
CA LEU A 37 0.54 -2.45 -10.13
C LEU A 37 0.18 -3.89 -10.49
N TYR A 38 0.78 -4.87 -9.81
CA TYR A 38 0.53 -6.29 -10.07
C TYR A 38 -0.69 -6.84 -9.33
N THR A 39 -0.95 -6.38 -8.11
CA THR A 39 -1.97 -6.98 -7.22
C THR A 39 -3.15 -6.04 -6.93
N GLY A 40 -3.04 -4.76 -7.29
CA GLY A 40 -3.98 -3.71 -6.89
C GLY A 40 -3.85 -3.31 -5.42
N ASN A 41 -2.80 -3.74 -4.71
CA ASN A 41 -2.58 -3.42 -3.31
C ASN A 41 -1.09 -3.45 -2.95
N TYR A 42 -0.68 -2.87 -1.82
CA TYR A 42 0.71 -2.98 -1.33
C TYR A 42 0.74 -3.20 0.18
N GLU A 43 1.72 -3.96 0.66
CA GLU A 43 1.88 -4.22 2.10
C GLU A 43 2.53 -3.03 2.77
N ASP A 44 2.01 -2.54 3.90
CA ASP A 44 2.65 -1.50 4.74
C ASP A 44 2.70 -1.84 6.22
N GLY A 45 2.43 -3.10 6.56
CA GLY A 45 2.33 -3.60 7.93
C GLY A 45 0.96 -3.40 8.57
N GLU A 46 0.16 -2.42 8.15
CA GLU A 46 -1.21 -2.20 8.65
C GLU A 46 -2.26 -2.87 7.75
N TYR A 47 -2.01 -2.88 6.44
CA TYR A 47 -2.90 -3.46 5.44
C TYR A 47 -2.19 -4.62 4.71
N PRO A 48 -2.27 -5.86 5.24
CA PRO A 48 -1.71 -7.02 4.55
C PRO A 48 -2.43 -7.26 3.23
N THR A 49 -1.68 -7.65 2.20
CA THR A 49 -2.25 -8.03 0.91
C THR A 49 -2.88 -9.41 1.01
N GLN A 50 -4.17 -9.48 1.32
CA GLN A 50 -4.93 -10.74 1.32
C GLN A 50 -5.47 -11.04 -0.07
N ASP A 51 -4.62 -11.35 -1.06
CA ASP A 51 -4.99 -11.75 -2.45
C ASP A 51 -6.06 -10.88 -3.16
N MET A 52 -6.42 -9.74 -2.58
CA MET A 52 -7.56 -8.91 -2.95
C MET A 52 -7.05 -7.50 -3.22
N PRO A 53 -7.45 -6.91 -4.35
CA PRO A 53 -7.11 -5.54 -4.68
C PRO A 53 -7.74 -4.60 -3.65
N ALA A 54 -7.07 -3.47 -3.39
CA ALA A 54 -7.63 -2.42 -2.55
C ALA A 54 -8.88 -1.83 -3.23
N THR A 55 -9.80 -1.27 -2.44
CA THR A 55 -11.01 -0.62 -2.97
C THR A 55 -10.65 0.44 -4.02
N GLU A 56 -9.58 1.20 -3.80
CA GLU A 56 -9.07 2.24 -4.69
C GLU A 56 -8.59 1.70 -6.03
N ALA A 57 -8.17 0.43 -6.10
CA ALA A 57 -7.74 -0.21 -7.34
C ALA A 57 -8.93 -0.69 -8.18
N ILE A 58 -10.10 -0.93 -7.57
CA ILE A 58 -11.33 -1.35 -8.26
C ILE A 58 -12.31 -0.19 -8.51
N MET A 59 -12.06 0.99 -7.94
CA MET A 59 -12.86 2.20 -8.18
C MET A 59 -12.71 2.71 -9.61
N ASP A 60 -13.76 3.37 -10.13
CA ASP A 60 -13.71 4.01 -11.44
C ASP A 60 -12.77 5.23 -11.44
N ALA A 61 -12.17 5.52 -12.59
CA ALA A 61 -11.21 6.62 -12.74
C ALA A 61 -11.81 7.99 -12.42
N ASP A 62 -13.07 8.24 -12.80
CA ASP A 62 -13.73 9.51 -12.47
C ASP A 62 -14.06 9.61 -10.99
N GLU A 63 -14.37 8.50 -10.33
CA GLU A 63 -14.54 8.44 -8.89
C GLU A 63 -13.25 8.76 -8.14
N ILE A 64 -12.13 8.13 -8.54
CA ILE A 64 -10.81 8.41 -7.98
C ILE A 64 -10.43 9.88 -8.16
N ARG A 65 -10.70 10.46 -9.33
CA ARG A 65 -10.44 11.89 -9.60
C ARG A 65 -11.28 12.82 -8.72
N ARG A 66 -12.53 12.47 -8.42
CA ARG A 66 -13.36 13.24 -7.49
C ARG A 66 -12.82 13.16 -6.07
N GLU A 67 -12.48 11.97 -5.61
CA GLU A 67 -11.90 11.74 -4.28
C GLU A 67 -10.58 12.50 -4.09
N LEU A 68 -9.71 12.49 -5.11
CA LEU A 68 -8.43 13.20 -5.06
C LEU A 68 -8.57 14.73 -5.02
N GLN A 69 -9.73 15.31 -5.36
CA GLN A 69 -9.95 16.76 -5.27
C GLN A 69 -10.17 17.24 -3.83
N TYR A 70 -10.53 16.35 -2.90
CA TYR A 70 -10.83 16.74 -1.54
C TYR A 70 -9.84 16.10 -0.57
N ALA A 71 -9.39 16.87 0.42
CA ALA A 71 -8.59 16.34 1.51
C ALA A 71 -9.43 15.35 2.35
N PRO A 72 -8.85 14.29 2.91
CA PRO A 72 -9.58 13.41 3.82
C PRO A 72 -9.99 14.14 5.10
N GLY A 73 -11.12 13.71 5.69
CA GLY A 73 -11.62 14.28 6.95
C GLY A 73 -12.26 15.67 6.84
N VAL A 74 -12.63 16.15 5.64
CA VAL A 74 -13.51 17.33 5.54
C VAL A 74 -14.87 16.92 6.11
N LEU A 75 -15.33 17.57 7.18
CA LEU A 75 -16.76 17.62 7.47
C LEU A 75 -17.39 18.59 6.46
N THR A 76 -17.56 18.14 5.22
CA THR A 76 -18.42 18.84 4.27
C THR A 76 -19.84 18.71 4.80
N GLY A 77 -20.34 19.77 5.42
CA GLY A 77 -21.74 19.87 5.77
C GLY A 77 -22.58 19.68 4.50
N GLY A 78 -23.16 18.49 4.35
CA GLY A 78 -24.06 18.14 3.25
C GLY A 78 -23.62 16.89 2.49
N LEU A 79 -24.41 15.82 2.70
CA LEU A 79 -24.47 14.55 1.96
C LEU A 79 -23.51 13.44 2.41
N SER A 80 -23.97 12.72 3.43
CA SER A 80 -23.89 11.25 3.59
C SER A 80 -22.66 10.55 2.99
N GLY A 81 -21.59 10.49 3.78
CA GLY A 81 -20.60 9.42 3.75
C GLY A 81 -20.57 8.75 5.11
N GLU A 82 -21.71 8.18 5.53
CA GLU A 82 -21.74 7.30 6.69
C GLU A 82 -20.75 6.15 6.47
N SER A 83 -20.00 5.83 7.52
CA SER A 83 -19.05 4.73 7.62
C SER A 83 -19.55 3.45 6.94
N GLN A 84 -19.12 3.19 5.69
CA GLN A 84 -19.38 1.94 4.98
C GLN A 84 -18.32 0.86 5.21
N ASP A 85 -17.44 1.04 6.19
CA ASP A 85 -16.43 0.02 6.53
C ASP A 85 -17.08 -1.23 7.17
N SER A 86 -18.30 -1.12 7.70
CA SER A 86 -19.05 -2.25 8.26
C SER A 86 -20.07 -2.89 7.32
N SER A 87 -20.41 -2.27 6.18
CA SER A 87 -21.52 -2.73 5.33
C SER A 87 -21.10 -3.56 4.12
N LEU A 88 -19.84 -3.48 3.68
CA LEU A 88 -19.33 -4.32 2.57
C LEU A 88 -18.91 -5.72 3.06
N ARG A 89 -18.47 -5.82 4.32
CA ARG A 89 -18.09 -7.12 4.93
C ARG A 89 -19.29 -8.06 5.10
N SER A 90 -20.50 -7.53 5.30
CA SER A 90 -21.73 -8.32 5.37
C SER A 90 -22.26 -8.75 4.00
N GLN A 91 -22.00 -8.00 2.93
CA GLN A 91 -22.42 -8.37 1.57
C GLN A 91 -21.51 -9.43 0.93
N ILE A 92 -20.21 -9.43 1.24
CA ILE A 92 -19.28 -10.47 0.78
C ILE A 92 -19.59 -11.82 1.46
N GLN A 93 -20.00 -11.80 2.74
CA GLN A 93 -20.38 -13.02 3.46
C GLN A 93 -21.71 -13.62 2.98
N SER A 94 -22.63 -12.81 2.42
CA SER A 94 -23.89 -13.33 1.85
C SER A 94 -23.71 -14.01 0.49
N ILE A 95 -22.71 -13.61 -0.32
CA ILE A 95 -22.48 -14.22 -1.64
C ILE A 95 -21.85 -15.62 -1.51
N ALA A 96 -21.08 -15.87 -0.45
CA ALA A 96 -20.41 -17.16 -0.23
C ALA A 96 -21.34 -18.27 0.29
N ASN A 97 -22.57 -17.94 0.72
CA ASN A 97 -23.49 -18.90 1.35
C ASN A 97 -24.65 -19.37 0.45
N ASP A 98 -24.77 -18.85 -0.78
CA ASP A 98 -25.91 -19.13 -1.69
C ASP A 98 -25.53 -19.92 -2.96
N ILE A 99 -24.40 -20.64 -2.96
CA ILE A 99 -24.13 -21.65 -4.00
C ILE A 99 -24.40 -23.03 -3.42
N ASP A 100 -25.68 -23.30 -3.17
CA ASP A 100 -26.21 -24.65 -3.05
C ASP A 100 -27.52 -24.78 -3.84
N GLU A 101 -27.60 -25.83 -4.64
CA GLU A 101 -28.78 -26.37 -5.32
C GLU A 101 -29.55 -25.54 -6.38
N LYS A 102 -29.21 -25.74 -7.66
CA LYS A 102 -30.02 -26.47 -8.69
C LYS A 102 -29.74 -25.99 -10.11
N SER A 103 -29.13 -26.86 -10.91
CA SER A 103 -29.30 -26.82 -12.37
C SER A 103 -29.07 -28.22 -12.95
N ASP A 104 -30.17 -28.94 -13.16
CA ASP A 104 -30.21 -30.14 -14.00
C ASP A 104 -29.83 -29.77 -15.43
N GLY A 105 -28.82 -30.44 -15.98
CA GLY A 105 -28.36 -30.19 -17.34
C GLY A 105 -27.32 -31.22 -17.76
N ASP A 106 -27.80 -32.36 -18.25
CA ASP A 106 -27.00 -33.44 -18.83
C ASP A 106 -26.16 -32.92 -20.00
N TYR A 107 -24.83 -32.99 -19.88
CA TYR A 107 -23.94 -33.06 -21.03
C TYR A 107 -22.78 -34.01 -20.72
N GLU A 108 -22.74 -35.09 -21.49
CA GLU A 108 -21.72 -36.14 -21.40
C GLU A 108 -20.34 -35.61 -21.76
N ILE A 109 -19.35 -35.89 -20.90
CA ILE A 109 -17.94 -35.94 -21.27
C ILE A 109 -17.44 -37.35 -21.00
N SER A 110 -17.09 -38.04 -22.08
CA SER A 110 -16.55 -39.39 -22.07
C SER A 110 -15.12 -39.40 -21.53
N SER A 111 -14.87 -40.26 -20.55
CA SER A 111 -13.54 -40.74 -20.18
C SER A 111 -12.96 -41.63 -21.29
N PRO A 112 -11.63 -41.77 -21.34
CA PRO A 112 -11.08 -43.11 -21.36
C PRO A 112 -10.02 -43.32 -20.27
N SER A 113 -10.25 -44.38 -19.49
CA SER A 113 -9.26 -45.04 -18.63
C SER A 113 -7.99 -45.41 -19.40
N THR A 114 -6.87 -45.55 -18.68
CA THR A 114 -6.21 -46.85 -18.39
C THR A 114 -4.77 -46.58 -17.90
N GLU A 115 -4.49 -46.93 -16.64
CA GLU A 115 -3.12 -47.14 -16.12
C GLU A 115 -2.52 -48.43 -16.71
N PRO A 116 -1.18 -48.61 -16.68
CA PRO A 116 -0.65 -49.38 -15.55
C PRO A 116 0.72 -48.93 -15.02
N ASP A 117 0.87 -49.17 -13.72
CA ASP A 117 2.05 -49.51 -12.90
C ASP A 117 3.37 -49.83 -13.62
N GLU A 118 4.50 -49.33 -13.08
CA GLU A 118 5.73 -50.13 -12.82
C GLU A 118 6.56 -49.53 -11.66
N GLU A 119 6.68 -50.31 -10.58
CA GLU A 119 7.73 -50.20 -9.56
C GLU A 119 9.09 -50.62 -10.14
N TYR A 120 10.17 -49.87 -9.91
CA TYR A 120 11.51 -50.46 -9.76
C TYR A 120 12.37 -49.72 -8.73
N LEU A 121 13.11 -50.56 -8.00
CA LEU A 121 13.69 -50.41 -6.68
C LEU A 121 15.07 -49.71 -6.66
N SER A 122 15.29 -48.97 -5.57
CA SER A 122 16.52 -48.86 -4.74
C SER A 122 17.91 -48.66 -5.36
N GLY A 123 18.56 -47.57 -4.94
CA GLY A 123 19.72 -47.64 -4.05
C GLY A 123 21.09 -47.66 -4.71
N LEU A 124 21.89 -46.62 -4.45
CA LEU A 124 23.26 -46.74 -3.91
C LEU A 124 23.67 -45.42 -3.25
N GLU A 125 24.31 -45.59 -2.11
CA GLU A 125 24.64 -44.66 -1.04
C GLU A 125 25.86 -43.77 -1.35
N ASP A 126 25.86 -42.62 -0.65
CA ASP A 126 26.96 -41.85 -0.03
C ASP A 126 28.25 -41.56 -0.80
N GLU A 127 28.59 -40.27 -0.91
CA GLU A 127 29.86 -39.76 -0.36
C GLU A 127 29.78 -38.24 -0.05
N GLU A 128 30.45 -37.91 1.05
CA GLU A 128 30.40 -36.73 1.94
C GLU A 128 30.98 -35.40 1.41
N ALA A 129 30.63 -34.35 2.16
CA ALA A 129 31.39 -33.11 2.44
C ALA A 129 31.55 -32.05 1.32
N ASP A 130 30.87 -30.91 1.52
CA ASP A 130 31.52 -29.75 2.16
C ASP A 130 30.47 -28.74 2.64
N GLU A 131 30.53 -28.46 3.94
CA GLU A 131 29.85 -27.34 4.58
C GLU A 131 30.58 -26.04 4.21
N GLU A 132 29.92 -25.16 3.47
CA GLU A 132 30.15 -23.73 3.61
C GLU A 132 28.81 -23.03 3.83
N ASP A 133 28.55 -22.87 5.13
CA ASP A 133 27.89 -21.74 5.76
C ASP A 133 27.75 -20.50 4.86
N ASN A 134 26.52 -20.25 4.40
CA ASN A 134 26.03 -18.89 4.32
C ASN A 134 24.59 -18.83 4.82
N SER A 135 24.43 -19.14 6.11
CA SER A 135 23.26 -18.80 6.89
C SER A 135 23.26 -17.30 7.17
N GLU A 136 22.97 -16.48 6.15
CA GLU A 136 22.45 -15.13 6.41
C GLU A 136 20.97 -15.27 6.74
N GLY A 137 20.72 -15.45 8.03
CA GLY A 137 19.39 -15.43 8.61
C GLY A 137 18.69 -14.13 8.26
N HIS A 138 17.63 -14.24 7.46
CA HIS A 138 16.55 -13.27 7.50
C HIS A 138 15.59 -13.65 8.64
N GLU A 139 16.16 -13.77 9.84
CA GLU A 139 15.41 -13.69 11.09
C GLU A 139 15.27 -12.21 11.47
N TYR A 140 14.22 -11.91 12.22
CA TYR A 140 13.65 -10.59 12.49
C TYR A 140 12.83 -10.04 11.31
N VAL A 141 11.62 -10.60 11.14
CA VAL A 141 10.45 -9.73 10.96
C VAL A 141 10.29 -8.96 12.27
N GLU A 142 11.18 -7.99 12.45
CA GLU A 142 11.02 -6.90 13.39
C GLU A 142 9.60 -6.39 13.15
N SER A 143 8.79 -6.30 14.22
CA SER A 143 7.44 -5.75 14.16
C SER A 143 7.56 -4.32 13.64
N ARG A 144 7.61 -4.16 12.30
CA ARG A 144 7.96 -2.90 11.65
C ARG A 144 6.88 -1.91 12.07
N PRO A 145 7.22 -0.90 12.88
CA PRO A 145 6.23 0.06 13.28
C PRO A 145 5.78 0.76 12.01
N VAL A 146 4.49 0.56 11.72
CA VAL A 146 3.64 1.26 10.79
C VAL A 146 4.22 2.64 10.45
N ASN A 147 4.74 2.81 9.24
CA ASN A 147 5.57 3.96 8.94
C ASN A 147 4.83 4.94 8.02
N LEU A 148 4.47 6.11 8.58
CA LEU A 148 3.92 7.24 7.84
C LEU A 148 4.82 7.68 6.68
N PHE A 149 6.15 7.50 6.79
CA PHE A 149 7.08 7.73 5.69
C PHE A 149 6.79 6.84 4.49
N ILE A 150 6.41 5.58 4.69
CA ILE A 150 6.10 4.69 3.57
C ILE A 150 4.87 5.19 2.83
N ALA A 151 3.78 5.47 3.54
CA ALA A 151 2.56 5.97 2.90
C ALA A 151 2.82 7.31 2.19
N LEU A 152 3.62 8.20 2.79
CA LEU A 152 4.03 9.46 2.16
C LEU A 152 4.89 9.25 0.90
N ARG A 153 5.91 8.40 0.96
CA ARG A 153 6.80 8.16 -0.18
C ARG A 153 6.11 7.44 -1.32
N VAL A 154 5.24 6.46 -1.02
CA VAL A 154 4.40 5.82 -2.03
C VAL A 154 3.43 6.83 -2.66
N TYR A 155 2.90 7.77 -1.87
CA TYR A 155 2.06 8.86 -2.40
C TYR A 155 2.83 9.75 -3.38
N VAL A 156 4.05 10.18 -3.02
CA VAL A 156 4.93 10.97 -3.89
C VAL A 156 5.30 10.21 -5.16
N MET A 157 5.62 8.93 -5.02
CA MET A 157 5.93 8.05 -6.16
C MET A 157 4.72 7.88 -7.09
N ALA A 158 3.53 7.68 -6.54
CA ALA A 158 2.30 7.58 -7.31
C ALA A 158 1.97 8.86 -8.08
N ASP A 159 2.28 10.03 -7.52
CA ASP A 159 2.16 11.31 -8.21
C ASP A 159 3.18 11.44 -9.35
N LYS A 160 4.45 11.12 -9.08
CA LYS A 160 5.55 11.14 -10.07
C LYS A 160 5.24 10.29 -11.30
N PHE A 161 4.69 9.09 -11.10
CA PHE A 161 4.37 8.14 -12.17
C PHE A 161 2.92 8.22 -12.67
N GLY A 162 2.10 9.13 -12.13
CA GLY A 162 0.74 9.36 -12.61
C GLY A 162 -0.20 8.18 -12.40
N VAL A 163 -0.17 7.55 -11.21
CA VAL A 163 -1.05 6.43 -10.83
C VAL A 163 -2.08 6.92 -9.79
N PRO A 164 -3.28 7.38 -10.20
CA PRO A 164 -4.21 8.08 -9.29
C PRO A 164 -4.82 7.17 -8.22
N SER A 165 -5.10 5.91 -8.56
CA SER A 165 -5.62 4.91 -7.60
C SER A 165 -4.65 4.67 -6.46
N LEU A 166 -3.36 4.49 -6.77
CA LEU A 166 -2.30 4.36 -5.77
C LEU A 166 -2.12 5.64 -4.96
N LYS A 167 -2.16 6.80 -5.61
CA LYS A 167 -2.09 8.11 -4.93
C LYS A 167 -3.21 8.25 -3.91
N LEU A 168 -4.43 7.85 -4.26
CA LEU A 168 -5.58 7.87 -3.35
C LEU A 168 -5.42 6.89 -2.18
N LEU A 169 -5.00 5.65 -2.48
CA LEU A 169 -4.78 4.61 -1.48
C LEU A 169 -3.73 5.04 -0.44
N ALA A 170 -2.57 5.49 -0.92
CA ALA A 170 -1.47 5.93 -0.07
C ALA A 170 -1.86 7.11 0.83
N ARG A 171 -2.64 8.07 0.30
CA ARG A 171 -3.19 9.19 1.08
C ARG A 171 -4.14 8.72 2.18
N ARG A 172 -5.04 7.78 1.87
CA ARG A 172 -5.99 7.23 2.85
C ARG A 172 -5.28 6.48 3.96
N ARG A 173 -4.27 5.67 3.62
CA ARG A 173 -3.40 4.98 4.58
C ARG A 173 -2.67 5.97 5.47
N PHE A 174 -2.00 6.96 4.88
CA PHE A 174 -1.34 8.03 5.63
C PHE A 174 -2.28 8.69 6.64
N TYR A 175 -3.46 9.12 6.20
CA TYR A 175 -4.45 9.76 7.07
C TYR A 175 -4.96 8.83 8.19
N ASN A 176 -5.30 7.59 7.86
CA ASN A 176 -5.85 6.63 8.82
C ASN A 176 -4.82 6.25 9.90
N THR A 177 -3.57 6.03 9.50
CA THR A 177 -2.46 5.80 10.42
C THR A 177 -2.21 7.06 11.26
N ALA A 178 -2.03 8.22 10.63
CA ALA A 178 -1.70 9.47 11.31
C ALA A 178 -2.74 9.83 12.37
N ARG A 179 -4.03 9.72 12.05
CA ARG A 179 -5.12 9.98 13.01
C ARG A 179 -5.02 9.14 14.28
N LYS A 180 -4.53 7.90 14.18
CA LYS A 180 -4.38 6.98 15.32
C LYS A 180 -3.14 7.30 16.16
N VAL A 181 -2.02 7.67 15.51
CA VAL A 181 -0.70 7.69 16.16
C VAL A 181 -0.05 9.07 16.29
N PHE A 182 -0.63 10.15 15.76
CA PHE A 182 0.07 11.44 15.70
C PHE A 182 0.48 12.04 17.06
N HIS A 183 -0.15 11.64 18.17
CA HIS A 183 0.25 12.08 19.52
C HIS A 183 1.34 11.21 20.15
N THR A 184 1.46 9.95 19.72
CA THR A 184 2.36 8.94 20.32
C THR A 184 3.59 8.68 19.47
N TYR A 185 3.55 9.05 18.19
CA TYR A 185 4.62 8.83 17.23
C TYR A 185 5.66 9.96 17.29
N SER A 186 6.85 9.66 17.81
CA SER A 186 7.93 10.64 18.01
C SER A 186 8.43 11.28 16.73
N GLU A 187 8.43 10.53 15.63
CA GLU A 187 8.93 10.97 14.31
C GLU A 187 7.87 11.71 13.50
N PHE A 188 6.68 11.97 14.05
CA PHE A 188 5.63 12.69 13.33
C PHE A 188 6.09 14.06 12.79
N PRO A 189 6.85 14.89 13.54
CA PRO A 189 7.39 16.13 12.99
C PRO A 189 8.31 15.91 11.79
N ALA A 190 9.19 14.90 11.84
CA ALA A 190 10.09 14.57 10.73
C ALA A 190 9.32 14.13 9.47
N VAL A 191 8.23 13.37 9.64
CA VAL A 191 7.32 13.03 8.54
C VAL A 191 6.65 14.26 7.95
N VAL A 192 6.25 15.22 8.80
CA VAL A 192 5.62 16.47 8.35
C VAL A 192 6.63 17.32 7.58
N ASP A 193 7.87 17.40 8.04
CA ASP A 193 8.95 18.08 7.32
C ASP A 193 9.18 17.46 5.94
N GLU A 194 9.35 16.13 5.88
CA GLU A 194 9.50 15.40 4.60
C GLU A 194 8.29 15.63 3.69
N LEU A 195 7.07 15.67 4.24
CA LEU A 195 5.84 15.92 3.48
C LEU A 195 5.86 17.30 2.83
N TYR A 196 6.28 18.34 3.56
CA TYR A 196 6.36 19.70 3.03
C TYR A 196 7.54 19.91 2.07
N GLU A 197 8.56 19.06 2.11
CA GLU A 197 9.71 19.08 1.19
C GLU A 197 9.44 18.33 -0.12
N THR A 198 8.73 17.20 -0.06
CA THR A 198 8.59 16.26 -1.19
C THR A 198 7.31 16.45 -2.03
N THR A 199 6.32 17.19 -1.52
CA THR A 199 5.06 17.45 -2.25
C THR A 199 5.02 18.86 -2.83
N ALA A 200 4.16 19.16 -3.81
CA ALA A 200 3.98 20.53 -4.30
C ALA A 200 3.13 21.38 -3.33
N PRO A 201 3.34 22.71 -3.22
CA PRO A 201 2.48 23.60 -2.42
C PRO A 201 1.00 23.58 -2.82
N THR A 202 0.71 23.21 -4.06
CA THR A 202 -0.65 23.03 -4.59
C THR A 202 -1.29 21.71 -4.19
N ASP A 203 -0.55 20.77 -3.60
CA ASP A 203 -1.10 19.50 -3.12
C ASP A 203 -1.70 19.66 -1.72
N TYR A 204 -2.77 20.47 -1.65
CA TYR A 204 -3.50 20.74 -0.41
C TYR A 204 -4.10 19.46 0.19
N THR A 205 -4.32 18.42 -0.62
CA THR A 205 -5.05 17.24 -0.16
C THR A 205 -4.30 16.42 0.89
N ILE A 206 -2.97 16.35 0.77
CA ILE A 206 -2.11 15.71 1.77
C ILE A 206 -1.56 16.74 2.77
N ARG A 207 -1.24 17.97 2.32
CA ARG A 207 -0.68 19.04 3.15
C ARG A 207 -1.61 19.56 4.24
N GLU A 208 -2.92 19.47 4.05
CA GLU A 208 -3.87 19.87 5.08
C GLU A 208 -4.03 18.83 6.20
N ILE A 209 -3.61 17.58 5.99
CA ILE A 209 -3.81 16.50 6.96
C ILE A 209 -3.19 16.83 8.32
N PRO A 210 -1.90 17.23 8.43
CA PRO A 210 -1.31 17.57 9.73
C PRO A 210 -2.06 18.70 10.44
N CYS A 211 -2.39 19.77 9.71
CA CYS A 211 -3.14 20.92 10.25
C CYS A 211 -4.51 20.51 10.79
N ARG A 212 -5.22 19.63 10.07
CA ARG A 212 -6.54 19.12 10.48
C ARG A 212 -6.47 18.26 11.73
N LEU A 213 -5.48 17.36 11.82
CA LEU A 213 -5.28 16.51 12.99
C LEU A 213 -5.02 17.35 14.24
N ILE A 214 -4.16 18.36 14.12
CA ILE A 214 -3.85 19.30 15.21
C ILE A 214 -5.09 20.13 15.58
N ALA A 215 -5.81 20.69 14.61
CA ALA A 215 -7.03 21.45 14.89
C ALA A 215 -8.10 20.61 15.60
N ALA A 216 -8.27 19.35 15.18
CA ALA A 216 -9.21 18.42 15.80
C ALA A 216 -8.83 18.08 17.25
N SER A 217 -7.53 17.94 17.57
CA SER A 217 -7.09 17.67 18.95
C SER A 217 -7.39 18.86 19.88
N TYR A 218 -7.15 20.09 19.41
CA TYR A 218 -7.50 21.27 20.19
C TYR A 218 -9.01 21.39 20.42
N ALA A 219 -9.83 21.12 19.40
CA ALA A 219 -11.28 21.15 19.54
C ALA A 219 -11.79 20.12 20.58
N SER A 220 -11.25 18.89 20.53
CA SER A 220 -11.60 17.84 21.50
C SER A 220 -11.15 18.18 22.93
N ASN A 221 -10.03 18.88 23.08
CA ASN A 221 -9.52 19.31 24.39
C ASN A 221 -10.29 20.52 24.93
N ALA A 222 -10.73 21.43 24.05
CA ALA A 222 -11.55 22.59 24.41
C ALA A 222 -12.94 22.18 24.93
N SER A 223 -13.56 21.14 24.35
CA SER A 223 -14.83 20.59 24.87
C SER A 223 -14.70 19.93 26.25
N ASN A 224 -13.49 19.53 26.65
CA ASN A 224 -13.22 18.92 27.96
C ASN A 224 -12.88 19.96 29.05
N THR A 225 -12.76 21.24 28.69
CA THR A 225 -12.36 22.31 29.62
C THR A 225 -13.44 23.39 29.69
N ILE A 226 -14.62 23.03 30.21
CA ILE A 226 -15.55 24.02 30.77
C ILE A 226 -15.85 23.62 32.20
N ASP A 227 -15.00 24.08 33.12
CA ASP A 227 -15.41 24.40 34.48
C ASP A 227 -14.63 25.63 34.97
N PHE A 228 -14.82 26.75 34.25
CA PHE A 228 -14.27 28.06 34.65
C PHE A 228 -15.08 28.71 35.79
N GLU A 229 -16.23 28.15 36.16
CA GLU A 229 -17.04 28.61 37.30
C GLU A 229 -16.50 28.15 38.66
N ALA A 230 -15.72 27.07 38.70
CA ALA A 230 -15.17 26.52 39.94
C ALA A 230 -13.90 27.26 40.46
N LEU A 231 -13.35 28.23 39.72
CA LEU A 231 -12.11 28.92 40.09
C LEU A 231 -12.28 30.42 40.44
N MET A 232 -13.52 30.92 40.47
CA MET A 232 -13.85 32.31 40.82
C MET A 232 -14.75 32.43 42.06
N CYS A 233 -14.99 31.33 42.77
CA CYS A 233 -15.72 31.30 44.04
C CYS A 233 -14.84 30.72 45.15
N ASP A 234 -13.89 31.53 45.65
CA ASP A 234 -13.38 31.48 47.04
C ASP A 234 -12.93 32.89 47.45
#